data_AF-E1ZSS7-F1
#
_entry.id   AF-E1ZSS7-F1
#
_cell.length_a   1.000
_cell.length_b   1.000
_cell.length_c   1.000
_cell.angle_alpha   90.00
_cell.angle_beta   90.00
_cell.angle_gamma   90.00
#
_symmetry.space_group_name_H-M   'P 1'
#
loop_
_entity.id
_entity.type
_entity.pdbx_description
1 polymer ?
#
loop_
_entity_poly.entity_id
_entity_poly.type
_entity_poly.pdbx_seq_one_letter_code
_entity_poly.pdbx_strand_id
1 'polypeptide(L)'
;MPPPHPHPAHAPATPRPQEGTTRRMLQHCGIRWEPGVLQFHKTRRTVATASLAQVRQKLYGSSVLRYRQYARHLAPMLRPMRPLILRYERDAGLESSEHLLAQVLDGAAEGREEL
;
A
#
# COMPACT_ATOMS: atom_id res chain seq x y z
N MET A 1 19.35 15.61 -6.94
CA MET A 1 18.19 14.79 -6.55
C MET A 1 17.61 14.18 -7.81
N PRO A 2 17.46 12.85 -7.95
CA PRO A 2 16.65 12.31 -9.03
C PRO A 2 15.19 12.77 -8.84
N PRO A 3 14.47 13.10 -9.94
CA PRO A 3 13.07 13.50 -9.84
C PRO A 3 12.22 12.36 -9.26
N PRO A 4 11.13 12.66 -8.54
CA PRO A 4 10.19 11.64 -8.09
C PRO A 4 9.70 10.85 -9.31
N HIS A 5 9.86 9.54 -9.28
CA HIS A 5 9.30 8.68 -10.32
C HIS A 5 7.77 8.78 -10.24
N PRO A 6 7.07 9.07 -11.34
CA PRO A 6 5.61 9.09 -11.34
C PRO A 6 5.12 7.69 -10.94
N HIS A 7 4.33 7.62 -9.86
CA HIS A 7 3.60 6.41 -9.55
C HIS A 7 2.34 6.38 -10.44
N PRO A 8 1.99 5.24 -11.05
CA PRO A 8 0.80 5.17 -11.89
C PRO A 8 -0.44 5.40 -11.02
N ALA A 9 -1.33 6.26 -11.52
CA ALA A 9 -2.67 6.53 -11.00
C ALA A 9 -3.41 5.23 -10.61
N HIS A 10 -4.26 5.33 -9.57
CA HIS A 10 -5.06 4.29 -8.92
C HIS A 10 -5.87 3.38 -9.88
N ALA A 11 -5.19 2.53 -10.62
CA ALA A 11 -5.76 1.34 -11.26
C ALA A 11 -6.25 0.36 -10.16
N PRO A 12 -7.23 -0.52 -10.45
CA PRO A 12 -7.63 -1.57 -9.52
C PRO A 12 -6.39 -2.32 -9.03
N ALA A 13 -6.37 -2.64 -7.73
CA ALA A 13 -5.25 -3.14 -6.98
C ALA A 13 -4.69 -4.50 -7.44
N THR A 14 -4.19 -4.56 -8.66
CA THR A 14 -3.47 -5.72 -9.18
C THR A 14 -2.09 -5.73 -8.53
N PRO A 15 -1.62 -6.87 -8.01
CA PRO A 15 -0.24 -6.99 -7.56
C PRO A 15 0.68 -6.48 -8.66
N ARG A 16 1.44 -5.40 -8.39
CA ARG A 16 2.43 -4.90 -9.34
C ARG A 16 3.36 -6.06 -9.71
N PRO A 17 3.83 -6.13 -10.97
CA PRO A 17 4.72 -7.21 -11.40
C PRO A 17 5.96 -7.23 -10.48
N GLN A 18 6.03 -8.27 -9.65
CA GLN A 18 7.04 -8.42 -8.59
C GLN A 18 8.44 -8.31 -9.19
N GLU A 19 8.71 -9.06 -10.26
CA GLU A 19 10.02 -9.10 -10.90
C GLU A 19 10.51 -7.74 -11.38
N GLY A 20 9.67 -6.97 -12.10
CA GLY A 20 10.08 -5.66 -12.60
C GLY A 20 10.43 -4.70 -11.47
N THR A 21 9.65 -4.71 -10.39
CA THR A 21 9.92 -3.89 -9.20
C THR A 21 11.19 -4.34 -8.49
N THR A 22 11.34 -5.64 -8.25
CA THR A 22 12.52 -6.21 -7.58
C THR A 22 13.81 -5.97 -8.38
N ARG A 23 13.78 -6.11 -9.72
CA ARG A 23 14.93 -5.81 -10.58
C ARG A 23 15.38 -4.36 -10.45
N ARG A 24 14.45 -3.40 -10.50
CA ARG A 24 14.77 -1.97 -10.30
C ARG A 24 15.36 -1.70 -8.93
N MET A 25 14.81 -2.31 -7.88
CA MET A 25 15.32 -2.17 -6.51
C MET A 25 16.74 -2.72 -6.39
N LEU A 26 17.00 -3.93 -6.90
CA LEU A 26 18.32 -4.55 -6.86
C LEU A 26 19.35 -3.76 -7.66
N GLN A 27 18.99 -3.27 -8.84
CA GLN A 27 19.86 -2.42 -9.67
C GLN A 27 20.24 -1.13 -8.94
N HIS A 28 19.27 -0.47 -8.30
CA HIS A 28 19.53 0.73 -7.51
C HIS A 28 20.51 0.48 -6.35
N CYS A 29 20.42 -0.68 -5.71
CA CYS A 29 21.33 -1.10 -4.64
C CYS A 29 22.66 -1.70 -5.14
N GLY A 30 22.88 -1.82 -6.45
CA GLY A 30 24.06 -2.48 -7.02
C GLY A 30 24.13 -4.00 -6.77
N ILE A 31 22.99 -4.64 -6.45
CA ILE A 31 22.91 -6.07 -6.17
C ILE A 31 22.60 -6.85 -7.46
N ARG A 32 23.34 -7.93 -7.71
CA ARG A 32 23.11 -8.81 -8.87
C ARG A 32 21.76 -9.53 -8.77
N TRP A 33 21.08 -9.66 -9.91
CA TRP A 33 19.84 -10.43 -10.03
C TRP A 33 20.09 -11.93 -9.88
N GLU A 34 19.24 -12.59 -9.08
CA GLU A 34 19.19 -14.04 -8.93
C GLU A 34 17.72 -14.50 -8.95
N PRO A 35 17.32 -15.56 -9.68
CA PRO A 35 15.92 -16.01 -9.73
C PRO A 35 15.31 -16.34 -8.36
N GLY A 36 16.15 -16.74 -7.39
CA GLY A 36 15.75 -17.06 -6.02
C GLY A 36 15.12 -15.88 -5.25
N VAL A 37 15.37 -14.63 -5.66
CA VAL A 37 14.80 -13.44 -4.98
C VAL A 37 13.27 -13.38 -5.09
N LEU A 38 12.68 -14.03 -6.09
CA LEU A 38 11.23 -14.15 -6.22
C LEU A 38 10.64 -15.23 -5.30
N GLN A 39 11.48 -16.13 -4.79
CA GLN A 39 11.10 -17.28 -3.97
C GLN A 39 11.40 -17.07 -2.48
N PHE A 40 11.32 -15.83 -1.99
CA PHE A 40 11.59 -15.45 -0.58
C PHE A 40 10.80 -16.30 0.44
N HIS A 41 9.57 -16.68 0.10
CA HIS A 41 8.70 -17.51 0.93
C HIS A 41 9.22 -18.94 1.15
N LYS A 42 10.22 -19.40 0.37
CA LYS A 42 10.84 -20.72 0.51
C LYS A 42 12.09 -20.70 1.41
N THR A 43 12.55 -19.54 1.86
CA THR A 43 13.74 -19.43 2.70
C THR A 43 13.53 -20.13 4.05
N ARG A 44 14.53 -20.93 4.48
CA ARG A 44 14.49 -21.69 5.75
C ARG A 44 14.85 -20.88 7.01
N ARG A 45 15.21 -19.61 6.84
CA ARG A 45 15.58 -18.71 7.95
C ARG A 45 14.38 -18.50 8.88
N THR A 46 14.66 -18.45 10.18
CA THR A 46 13.66 -18.10 11.20
C THR A 46 13.27 -16.63 11.07
N VAL A 47 11.96 -16.37 11.04
CA VAL A 47 11.37 -15.03 11.06
C VAL A 47 10.59 -14.89 12.36
N ALA A 48 11.06 -14.05 13.27
CA ALA A 48 10.48 -13.87 14.61
C ALA A 48 9.71 -12.54 14.71
N THR A 49 8.74 -12.34 13.81
CA THR A 49 7.93 -11.11 13.74
C THR A 49 6.44 -11.46 13.69
N ALA A 50 5.56 -10.55 14.14
CA ALA A 50 4.11 -10.70 14.02
C ALA A 50 3.61 -10.99 12.59
N SER A 51 4.38 -10.58 11.57
CA SER A 51 4.09 -10.85 10.15
C SER A 51 4.59 -12.21 9.62
N LEU A 52 5.00 -13.16 10.49
CA LEU A 52 5.57 -14.47 10.08
C LEU A 52 4.70 -15.19 9.04
N ALA A 53 3.40 -15.32 9.32
CA ALA A 53 2.47 -16.01 8.43
C ALA A 53 2.38 -15.33 7.05
N GLN A 54 2.48 -13.99 7.00
CA GLN A 54 2.41 -13.20 5.76
C GLN A 54 3.69 -13.33 4.94
N VAL A 55 4.86 -13.25 5.58
CA VAL A 55 6.17 -13.32 4.90
C VAL A 55 6.43 -14.71 4.30
N ARG A 56 5.78 -15.75 4.84
CA ARG A 56 5.85 -17.12 4.31
C ARG A 56 4.91 -17.39 3.13
N GLN A 57 4.18 -16.39 2.64
CA GLN A 57 3.36 -16.50 1.43
C GLN A 57 4.05 -15.85 0.23
N LYS A 58 3.67 -16.27 -0.98
CA LYS A 58 3.98 -15.51 -2.21
C LYS A 58 3.39 -14.10 -2.10
N LEU A 59 3.90 -13.16 -2.90
CA LEU A 59 3.29 -11.83 -2.97
C LEU A 59 1.82 -11.96 -3.41
N TYR A 60 0.90 -11.38 -2.64
CA TYR A 60 -0.54 -11.50 -2.86
C TYR A 60 -1.23 -10.12 -2.81
N GLY A 61 -2.35 -10.00 -3.53
CA GLY A 61 -3.15 -8.77 -3.59
C GLY A 61 -4.30 -8.69 -2.58
N SER A 62 -4.56 -9.77 -1.82
CA SER A 62 -5.74 -9.89 -0.95
C SER A 62 -5.80 -8.91 0.23
N SER A 63 -4.69 -8.22 0.53
CA SER A 63 -4.66 -7.14 1.53
C SER A 63 -4.96 -5.77 0.95
N VAL A 64 -4.90 -5.60 -0.37
CA VAL A 64 -5.11 -4.29 -0.97
C VAL A 64 -6.59 -3.93 -0.91
N LEU A 65 -6.88 -2.65 -0.62
CA LEU A 65 -8.24 -2.12 -0.44
C LEU A 65 -9.04 -2.71 0.74
N ARG A 66 -8.44 -3.56 1.59
CA ARG A 66 -9.13 -4.15 2.75
C ARG A 66 -9.67 -3.10 3.74
N TYR A 67 -9.03 -1.93 3.79
CA TYR A 67 -9.49 -0.80 4.62
C TYR A 67 -10.93 -0.35 4.30
N ARG A 68 -11.42 -0.59 3.08
CA ARG A 68 -12.76 -0.17 2.65
C ARG A 68 -13.87 -0.79 3.51
N GLN A 69 -13.65 -2.00 4.02
CA GLN A 69 -14.58 -2.67 4.95
C GLN A 69 -14.74 -1.90 6.27
N TYR A 70 -13.76 -1.07 6.62
CA TYR A 70 -13.71 -0.28 7.86
C TYR A 70 -13.91 1.21 7.60
N ALA A 71 -14.27 1.63 6.39
CA ALA A 71 -14.36 3.04 6.01
C ALA A 71 -15.21 3.86 6.99
N ARG A 72 -16.37 3.33 7.39
CA ARG A 72 -17.26 3.94 8.40
C ARG A 72 -16.58 4.17 9.74
N HIS A 73 -15.82 3.19 10.22
CA HIS A 73 -15.11 3.27 11.49
C HIS A 73 -13.90 4.21 11.41
N LEU A 74 -13.29 4.34 10.24
CA LEU A 74 -12.15 5.23 10.01
C LEU A 74 -12.57 6.70 9.81
N ALA A 75 -13.76 6.95 9.28
CA ALA A 75 -14.23 8.30 8.94
C ALA A 75 -14.20 9.31 10.11
N PRO A 76 -14.61 8.97 11.36
CA PRO A 76 -14.55 9.89 12.49
C PRO A 76 -13.13 10.38 12.81
N MET A 77 -12.13 9.51 12.63
CA MET A 77 -10.72 9.85 12.86
C MET A 77 -10.13 10.61 11.66
N LEU A 78 -10.45 10.19 10.44
CA LEU A 78 -9.89 10.80 9.22
C LEU A 78 -10.41 12.21 8.95
N ARG A 79 -11.66 12.52 9.34
CA ARG A 79 -12.28 13.82 9.12
C ARG A 79 -11.46 14.99 9.75
N PRO A 80 -11.08 14.95 11.04
CA PRO A 80 -10.20 15.97 11.62
C PRO A 80 -8.74 15.88 11.13
N MET A 81 -8.27 14.70 10.72
CA MET A 81 -6.89 14.51 10.23
C MET A 81 -6.68 14.97 8.77
N ARG A 82 -7.75 15.10 7.98
CA ARG A 82 -7.67 15.45 6.54
C ARG A 82 -6.76 16.66 6.25
N PRO A 83 -6.87 17.82 6.93
CA PRO A 83 -6.01 18.95 6.65
C PRO A 83 -4.53 18.64 6.91
N LEU A 84 -4.23 17.86 7.94
CA LEU A 84 -2.87 17.45 8.29
C LEU A 84 -2.27 16.51 7.24
N ILE A 85 -3.06 15.53 6.78
CA ILE A 85 -2.64 14.58 5.75
C ILE A 85 -2.30 15.33 4.45
N LEU A 86 -3.21 16.19 3.97
CA LEU A 86 -3.01 16.93 2.72
C LEU A 86 -1.86 17.94 2.81
N ARG A 87 -1.63 18.52 4.00
CA ARG A 87 -0.46 19.37 4.22
C ARG A 87 0.83 18.56 4.15
N TYR A 88 0.89 17.41 4.83
CA TYR A 88 2.06 16.54 4.82
C TYR A 88 2.40 16.09 3.39
N GLU A 89 1.40 15.67 2.61
CA GLU A 89 1.59 15.23 1.23
C GLU A 89 2.19 16.34 0.36
N ARG A 90 1.68 17.57 0.50
CA ARG A 90 2.21 18.73 -0.20
C ARG A 90 3.66 19.03 0.19
N ASP A 91 3.94 19.10 1.49
CA ASP A 91 5.27 19.46 2.02
C ASP A 91 6.31 18.38 1.64
N ALA A 92 5.89 17.11 1.55
CA ALA A 92 6.73 15.98 1.16
C ALA A 92 6.79 15.74 -0.37
N GLY A 93 6.03 16.48 -1.17
CA GLY A 93 5.95 16.28 -2.63
C GLY A 93 5.34 14.94 -3.04
N LEU A 94 4.43 14.40 -2.23
CA LEU A 94 3.69 13.17 -2.48
C LEU A 94 2.43 13.43 -3.32
N GLU A 95 1.92 12.38 -3.96
CA GLU A 95 0.63 12.41 -4.62
C GLU A 95 -0.49 12.65 -3.59
N SER A 96 -1.48 13.47 -3.96
CA SER A 96 -2.60 13.80 -3.08
C SER A 96 -3.52 12.60 -2.88
N SER A 97 -3.77 12.24 -1.63
CA SER A 97 -4.75 11.20 -1.26
C SER A 97 -6.18 11.74 -1.18
N GLU A 98 -6.46 12.95 -1.66
CA GLU A 98 -7.78 13.59 -1.55
C GLU A 98 -8.91 12.70 -2.08
N HIS A 99 -8.69 12.01 -3.20
CA HIS A 99 -9.67 11.06 -3.75
C HIS A 99 -9.92 9.85 -2.83
N LEU A 100 -8.89 9.33 -2.15
CA LEU A 100 -9.05 8.23 -1.20
C LEU A 100 -9.76 8.69 0.09
N LEU A 101 -9.45 9.90 0.55
CA LEU A 101 -10.12 10.50 1.70
C LEU A 101 -11.60 10.73 1.39
N ALA A 102 -11.93 11.20 0.19
CA ALA A 102 -13.32 11.31 -0.26
C ALA A 102 -14.02 9.94 -0.25
N GLN A 103 -13.42 8.89 -0.84
CA GLN A 103 -13.99 7.53 -0.81
C GLN A 103 -14.35 7.05 0.61
N VAL A 104 -13.52 7.36 1.61
CA VAL A 104 -13.77 6.93 2.99
C VAL A 104 -14.80 7.80 3.69
N LEU A 105 -14.76 9.12 3.48
CA LEU A 105 -15.66 10.07 4.13
C LEU A 105 -17.07 10.05 3.52
N ASP A 106 -17.19 9.79 2.23
CA ASP A 106 -18.46 9.70 1.49
C ASP A 106 -19.09 8.32 1.68
N GLY A 107 -18.29 7.24 1.62
CA GLY A 107 -18.77 5.88 1.92
C GLY A 107 -19.25 5.68 3.36
N ALA A 108 -18.90 6.61 4.26
CA ALA A 108 -19.47 6.66 5.61
C ALA A 108 -20.89 7.26 5.66
N ALA A 109 -21.29 8.08 4.69
CA ALA A 109 -22.62 8.66 4.61
C ALA A 109 -23.66 7.69 4.02
N GLU A 110 -23.23 6.69 3.24
CA GLU A 110 -24.10 5.87 2.39
C GLU A 110 -24.54 4.52 2.97
N GLY A 111 -24.74 4.33 4.27
CA GLY A 111 -25.70 3.25 4.53
C GLY A 111 -26.32 3.00 5.89
N ARG A 112 -27.61 2.70 5.71
CA ARG A 112 -28.47 1.69 6.34
C ARG A 112 -28.03 1.24 7.74
N GLU A 113 -28.82 1.71 8.70
CA GLU A 113 -29.29 0.92 9.83
C GLU A 113 -29.60 -0.50 9.37
N GLU A 114 -28.93 -1.48 9.94
CA GLU A 114 -29.49 -2.80 10.17
C GLU A 114 -28.80 -3.37 11.40
N LEU A 115 -29.64 -3.59 12.42
CA LEU A 115 -29.35 -4.20 13.72
C LEU A 115 -29.01 -5.68 13.58
#